data_AF-A0A6B3HGD3-F1
#
_entry.id   AF-A0A6B3HGD3-F1
#
_cell.length_a   1.000
_cell.length_b   1.000
_cell.length_c   1.000
_cell.angle_alpha   90.00
_cell.angle_beta   90.00
_cell.angle_gamma   90.00
#
_symmetry.space_group_name_H-M   'P 1'
#
loop_
_entity.id
_entity.type
_entity.pdbx_description
1 polymer ?
#
loop_
_entity_poly.entity_id
_entity_poly.type
_entity_poly.pdbx_seq_one_letter_code
_entity_poly.pdbx_strand_id
1 'polypeptide(L)'
;MTGRNLRLRRLSRTTSALAGRKRGGQPKVVALGGGMGLSASLTALRRITGDLTAVVTVADDGGSSGRLREELGVLPPGDLRKALAALCGDDDWG
;
A
#
# COMPACT_ATOMS: atom_id res chain seq x y z
N MET A 1 49.41 -22.85 -39.57
CA MET A 1 48.39 -22.11 -38.79
C MET A 1 47.14 -22.97 -38.70
N THR A 2 47.03 -23.80 -37.66
CA THR A 2 45.89 -24.72 -37.51
C THR A 2 45.45 -24.69 -36.05
N GLY A 3 44.54 -23.75 -35.74
CA GLY A 3 43.98 -23.57 -34.41
C GLY A 3 43.05 -24.72 -34.03
N ARG A 4 43.44 -25.51 -33.03
CA ARG A 4 42.57 -26.50 -32.38
C ARG A 4 41.61 -25.76 -31.45
N ASN A 5 40.35 -25.63 -31.85
CA ASN A 5 39.30 -25.15 -30.95
C ASN A 5 38.84 -26.28 -30.04
N LEU A 6 39.27 -26.22 -28.77
CA LEU A 6 38.78 -27.03 -27.66
C LEU A 6 37.30 -26.72 -27.40
N ARG A 7 36.44 -27.63 -27.87
CA ARG A 7 34.99 -27.62 -27.62
C ARG A 7 34.73 -28.10 -26.19
N LEU A 8 34.68 -27.18 -25.23
CA LEU A 8 34.32 -27.52 -23.84
C LEU A 8 32.83 -27.88 -23.76
N ARG A 9 32.56 -29.16 -23.50
CA ARG A 9 31.23 -29.74 -23.31
C ARG A 9 30.60 -29.22 -22.01
N ARG A 10 29.36 -28.72 -22.14
CA ARG A 10 28.20 -28.96 -21.26
C ARG A 10 28.48 -29.08 -19.75
N LEU A 11 28.24 -27.99 -19.02
CA LEU A 11 27.86 -28.03 -17.61
C LEU A 11 26.38 -27.66 -17.51
N SER A 12 25.52 -28.64 -17.82
CA SER A 12 24.16 -28.71 -17.32
C SER A 12 24.24 -28.92 -15.80
N ARG A 13 24.37 -27.83 -15.06
CA ARG A 13 24.19 -27.83 -13.61
C ARG A 13 22.72 -27.59 -13.30
N THR A 14 22.04 -28.70 -13.15
CA THR A 14 20.81 -28.87 -12.40
C THR A 14 21.01 -28.28 -11.00
N THR A 15 20.49 -27.08 -10.76
CA THR A 15 20.18 -26.60 -9.40
C THR A 15 18.76 -26.06 -9.38
N SER A 16 17.83 -27.00 -9.49
CA SER A 16 16.40 -26.90 -9.14
C SER A 16 16.17 -26.62 -7.63
N ALA A 17 17.10 -25.95 -6.94
CA ALA A 17 17.06 -25.67 -5.51
C ALA A 17 16.75 -24.20 -5.18
N LEU A 18 16.37 -23.39 -6.17
CA LEU A 18 15.91 -22.01 -6.00
C LEU A 18 14.39 -21.86 -6.13
N ALA A 19 13.65 -22.96 -6.25
CA ALA A 19 12.19 -22.99 -6.40
C ALA A 19 11.40 -22.65 -5.10
N GLY A 20 12.01 -21.85 -4.20
CA GLY A 20 11.43 -21.46 -2.91
C GLY A 20 11.47 -19.96 -2.62
N ARG A 21 12.01 -19.10 -3.51
CA ARG A 21 11.79 -17.66 -3.36
C ARG A 21 10.36 -17.36 -3.81
N LYS A 22 9.45 -17.20 -2.84
CA LYS A 22 8.19 -16.47 -3.07
C LYS A 22 8.53 -15.24 -3.91
N ARG A 23 7.95 -15.15 -5.10
CA ARG A 23 8.09 -13.98 -6.00
C ARG A 23 7.89 -12.72 -5.17
N GLY A 24 8.79 -11.73 -5.34
CA GLY A 24 8.74 -10.44 -4.65
C GLY A 24 7.47 -9.66 -5.00
N GLY A 25 6.38 -9.98 -4.32
CA GLY A 25 5.14 -9.22 -4.35
C GLY A 25 5.23 -8.03 -3.39
N GLN A 26 4.50 -6.97 -3.70
CA GLN A 26 4.39 -5.82 -2.81
C GLN A 26 3.79 -6.26 -1.45
N PRO A 27 4.23 -5.69 -0.32
CA PRO A 27 3.68 -6.02 0.99
C PRO A 27 2.18 -5.72 1.08
N LYS A 28 1.38 -6.62 1.64
CA LYS A 28 -0.03 -6.33 1.97
C LYS A 28 -0.08 -5.59 3.30
N VAL A 29 -0.68 -4.40 3.34
CA VAL A 29 -0.70 -3.55 4.54
C VAL A 29 -2.12 -3.21 4.93
N VAL A 30 -2.43 -3.37 6.22
CA VAL A 30 -3.66 -2.86 6.83
C VAL A 30 -3.28 -1.82 7.88
N ALA A 31 -3.79 -0.59 7.72
CA ALA A 31 -3.59 0.50 8.67
C ALA A 31 -4.90 0.78 9.42
N LEU A 32 -4.82 0.85 10.74
CA LEU A 32 -5.97 1.04 11.65
C LEU A 32 -5.82 2.39 12.37
N GLY A 33 -6.87 3.20 12.43
CA GLY A 33 -6.87 4.43 13.22
C GLY A 33 -7.78 5.52 12.68
N GLY A 34 -7.43 6.78 12.93
CA GLY A 34 -8.18 7.96 12.50
C GLY A 34 -7.29 9.20 12.45
N GLY A 35 -7.92 10.35 12.24
CA GLY A 35 -7.29 11.66 12.30
C GLY A 35 -6.10 11.88 11.38
N MET A 36 -5.22 12.79 11.81
CA MET A 36 -4.02 13.18 11.06
C MET A 36 -2.95 12.10 11.04
N GLY A 37 -2.84 11.30 12.12
CA GLY A 37 -1.81 10.26 12.22
C GLY A 37 -2.03 9.14 11.20
N LEU A 38 -3.28 8.68 11.03
CA LEU A 38 -3.60 7.71 10.00
C LEU A 38 -3.41 8.30 8.61
N SER A 39 -3.91 9.52 8.36
CA SER A 39 -3.77 10.21 7.07
C SER A 39 -2.30 10.32 6.62
N ALA A 40 -1.40 10.79 7.50
CA ALA A 40 0.04 10.86 7.20
C ALA A 40 0.65 9.47 6.90
N SER A 41 0.24 8.46 7.65
CA SER A 41 0.69 7.07 7.45
C SER A 41 0.24 6.52 6.10
N LEU A 42 -1.01 6.75 5.70
CA LEU A 42 -1.56 6.32 4.42
C LEU A 42 -0.85 6.99 3.24
N THR A 43 -0.60 8.31 3.32
CA THR A 43 0.16 9.05 2.29
C THR A 43 1.58 8.48 2.09
N ALA A 44 2.24 8.04 3.17
CA ALA A 44 3.54 7.39 3.07
C ALA A 44 3.42 5.96 2.51
N LEU A 45 2.46 5.17 3.02
CA LEU A 45 2.29 3.76 2.68
C LEU A 45 1.88 3.54 1.22
N ARG A 46 1.08 4.45 0.62
CA ARG A 46 0.72 4.35 -0.82
C ARG A 46 1.93 4.45 -1.76
N ARG A 47 3.07 4.95 -1.27
CA ARG A 47 4.34 4.98 -2.03
C ARG A 47 5.14 3.67 -1.92
N ILE A 48 4.79 2.81 -0.96
CA ILE A 48 5.51 1.57 -0.64
C ILE A 48 4.79 0.35 -1.22
N THR A 49 3.46 0.35 -1.22
CA THR A 49 2.64 -0.76 -1.73
C THR A 49 1.36 -0.26 -2.41
N GLY A 50 0.93 -0.97 -3.45
CA GLY A 50 -0.40 -0.83 -4.03
C GLY A 50 -1.47 -1.70 -3.35
N ASP A 51 -1.09 -2.56 -2.41
CA ASP A 51 -2.00 -3.43 -1.64
C ASP A 51 -2.14 -2.88 -0.21
N LEU A 52 -2.85 -1.75 -0.10
CA LEU A 52 -3.08 -1.00 1.13
C LEU A 52 -4.57 -0.93 1.45
N THR A 53 -4.93 -1.34 2.67
CA THR A 53 -6.28 -1.20 3.22
C THR A 53 -6.24 -0.29 4.44
N ALA A 54 -7.15 0.68 4.51
CA ALA A 54 -7.35 1.51 5.69
C ALA A 54 -8.64 1.11 6.41
N VAL A 55 -8.56 0.86 7.72
CA VAL A 55 -9.71 0.71 8.61
C VAL A 55 -9.77 1.95 9.47
N VAL A 56 -10.80 2.76 9.24
CA VAL A 56 -10.88 4.12 9.74
C VAL A 56 -11.91 4.22 10.86
N THR A 57 -11.52 4.82 11.99
CA THR A 57 -12.45 5.18 13.07
C THR A 57 -13.35 6.32 12.61
N VAL A 58 -14.65 6.22 12.90
CA VAL A 58 -15.63 7.29 12.65
C VAL A 58 -16.15 7.86 13.96
N ALA A 59 -15.28 7.91 14.97
CA ALA A 59 -15.60 8.37 16.31
C ALA A 59 -15.40 9.89 16.47
N ASP A 60 -14.66 10.54 15.57
CA ASP A 60 -14.31 11.96 15.66
C ASP A 60 -15.54 12.87 15.66
N ASP A 61 -15.92 13.32 16.86
CA ASP A 61 -17.10 14.12 17.17
C ASP A 61 -16.77 15.60 17.48
N GLY A 62 -15.53 16.02 17.21
CA GLY A 62 -15.11 17.42 17.36
C GLY A 62 -15.37 18.31 16.13
N GLY A 63 -15.65 19.59 16.36
CA GLY A 63 -15.64 20.63 15.32
C GLY A 63 -16.77 20.51 14.28
N SER A 64 -16.46 20.67 13.00
CA SER A 64 -17.47 20.62 11.92
C SER A 64 -18.09 19.25 11.73
N SER A 65 -17.35 18.17 12.02
CA SER A 65 -17.87 16.80 11.91
C SER A 65 -18.82 16.46 13.05
N GLY A 66 -18.57 16.99 14.25
CA GLY A 66 -19.52 16.97 15.37
C GLY A 66 -20.83 17.69 15.04
N ARG A 67 -20.75 18.91 14.49
CA ARG A 67 -21.95 19.68 14.09
C ARG A 67 -22.80 18.95 13.05
N LEU A 68 -22.18 18.38 12.02
CA LEU A 68 -22.90 17.61 11.00
C LEU A 68 -23.59 16.36 11.60
N ARG A 69 -22.96 15.71 12.58
CA ARG A 69 -23.57 14.60 13.31
C ARG A 69 -24.78 15.07 14.12
N GLU A 70 -24.68 16.21 14.80
CA GLU A 70 -25.78 16.81 15.58
C GLU A 70 -26.95 17.25 14.69
N GLU A 71 -26.66 17.88 13.55
CA GLU A 71 -27.68 18.42 12.64
C GLU A 71 -28.37 17.35 11.79
N LEU A 72 -27.64 16.31 11.37
CA LEU A 72 -28.12 15.34 10.37
C LEU A 72 -28.24 13.90 10.90
N GLY A 73 -27.80 13.62 12.14
CA GLY A 73 -27.87 12.28 12.72
C GLY A 73 -26.99 11.22 12.03
N VAL A 74 -26.02 11.66 11.22
CA VAL A 74 -25.11 10.80 10.45
C VAL A 74 -23.80 10.56 11.19
N LEU A 75 -23.06 9.51 10.82
CA LEU A 75 -21.70 9.32 11.30
C LEU A 75 -20.82 10.53 10.93
N PRO A 76 -19.93 10.99 11.81
CA PRO A 76 -19.09 12.13 11.53
C PRO A 76 -18.13 11.81 10.38
N PRO A 77 -18.12 12.59 9.29
CA PRO A 77 -17.38 12.23 8.08
C PRO A 77 -15.88 12.55 8.15
N GLY A 78 -15.41 13.22 9.19
CA GLY A 78 -14.12 13.90 9.24
C GLY A 78 -12.92 12.98 8.97
N ASP A 79 -12.84 11.87 9.69
CA ASP A 79 -11.73 10.93 9.60
C ASP A 79 -11.73 10.11 8.32
N LEU A 80 -12.90 9.63 7.92
CA LEU A 80 -13.07 8.95 6.64
C LEU A 80 -12.65 9.86 5.48
N ARG A 81 -13.07 11.13 5.50
CA ARG A 81 -12.67 12.12 4.50
C ARG A 81 -11.16 12.32 4.46
N LYS A 82 -10.48 12.41 5.61
CA LYS A 82 -9.01 12.55 5.66
C LYS A 82 -8.29 11.32 5.12
N ALA A 83 -8.79 10.12 5.44
CA ALA A 83 -8.22 8.87 4.94
C ALA A 83 -8.37 8.75 3.42
N LEU A 84 -9.56 9.07 2.89
CA LEU A 84 -9.81 9.11 1.45
C LEU A 84 -8.90 10.13 0.75
N ALA A 85 -8.79 11.35 1.26
CA ALA A 85 -7.92 12.37 0.70
C ALA A 85 -6.43 11.96 0.70
N ALA A 86 -5.99 11.16 1.67
CA ALA A 86 -4.62 10.64 1.72
C ALA A 86 -4.35 9.52 0.69
N LEU A 87 -5.40 8.81 0.28
CA LEU A 87 -5.36 7.67 -0.64
C LEU A 87 -5.67 8.06 -2.09
N CYS A 88 -6.43 9.13 -2.32
CA CYS A 88 -6.45 9.86 -3.59
C CYS A 88 -5.01 10.13 -4.02
N GLY A 89 -4.72 9.90 -5.30
CA GLY A 89 -3.45 10.11 -5.99
C GLY A 89 -2.90 11.55 -5.90
N ASP A 90 -2.22 12.00 -6.95
CA ASP A 90 -1.92 13.43 -7.17
C ASP A 90 -2.31 13.80 -8.62
N ASP A 91 -3.23 13.04 -9.21
CA ASP A 91 -3.66 13.20 -10.60
C ASP A 91 -4.95 14.02 -10.69
N ASP A 92 -5.40 14.32 -11.90
CA ASP A 92 -6.59 15.15 -12.13
C ASP A 92 -7.88 14.53 -11.53
N TRP A 93 -7.84 13.24 -11.15
CA TRP A 93 -8.96 12.53 -10.54
C TRP A 93 -8.94 12.53 -9.01
N GLY A 94 -7.87 13.03 -8.41
CA GLY A 94 -7.63 12.93 -6.97
C GLY A 94 -6.64 11.83 -6.72
#